data_AF-A0A5J4RNN5-F1
#
_entry.id   AF-A0A5J4RNN5-F1
#
_cell.length_a   1.000
_cell.length_b   1.000
_cell.length_c   1.000
_cell.angle_alpha   90.00
_cell.angle_beta   90.00
_cell.angle_gamma   90.00
#
_symmetry.space_group_name_H-M   'P 1'
#
loop_
_entity.id
_entity.type
_entity.pdbx_description
1 polymer ?
#
loop_
_entity_poly.entity_id
_entity_poly.type
_entity_poly.pdbx_seq_one_letter_code
_entity_poly.pdbx_strand_id
1 'polypeptide(L)'
;MSETGKKYKKHDYSKRLQIVAKVLEDHLPAKPVQAQIDMTAIDAVTERLENVIEEVKKPNIVEHHHRYTISIASNWFFLSWVALVIIILGLFWAIANQRQTISQYKENDLKYRYVKMQGQTNEENLYRLERQFKYNDSIKIVRKQVEKYEELVKEQAEKIERAKQENEAIKRLQEEVKTIKTQK
;
A
#
# COMPACT_ATOMS: atom_id res chain seq x y z
N MET A 1 4.71 -2.93 -34.70
CA MET A 1 3.51 -2.97 -35.56
C MET A 1 2.32 -3.35 -34.69
N SER A 2 1.39 -2.42 -34.46
CA SER A 2 0.16 -2.68 -33.70
C SER A 2 -1.02 -2.14 -34.51
N GLU A 3 -1.68 -3.02 -35.27
CA GLU A 3 -2.93 -2.70 -35.96
C GLU A 3 -4.09 -2.74 -34.96
N THR A 4 -4.54 -1.58 -34.49
CA THR A 4 -5.78 -1.47 -33.72
C THR A 4 -6.98 -1.43 -34.68
N GLY A 5 -7.43 -2.61 -35.09
CA GLY A 5 -8.67 -2.79 -35.86
C GLY A 5 -9.90 -2.54 -34.99
N LYS A 6 -10.38 -1.29 -34.92
CA LYS A 6 -11.71 -0.98 -34.37
C LYS A 6 -12.77 -1.65 -35.25
N LYS A 7 -13.37 -2.75 -34.77
CA LYS A 7 -14.53 -3.37 -35.42
C LYS A 7 -15.76 -2.48 -35.24
N TYR A 8 -15.99 -1.60 -36.20
CA TYR A 8 -17.26 -0.91 -36.33
C TYR A 8 -18.33 -1.92 -36.72
N LYS A 9 -19.32 -2.11 -35.84
CA LYS A 9 -20.49 -2.95 -36.09
C LYS A 9 -21.34 -2.27 -37.16
N LYS A 10 -21.10 -2.63 -38.42
CA LYS A 10 -21.80 -2.11 -39.60
C LYS A 10 -23.30 -2.21 -39.34
N HIS A 11 -23.96 -1.07 -39.14
CA HIS A 11 -25.41 -1.03 -38.98
C HIS A 11 -26.04 -1.70 -40.20
N ASP A 12 -26.96 -2.62 -39.95
CA ASP A 12 -27.63 -3.40 -41.00
C ASP A 12 -28.70 -2.53 -41.67
N TYR A 13 -28.24 -1.55 -42.45
CA TYR A 13 -29.07 -0.64 -43.23
C TYR A 13 -29.86 -1.40 -44.30
N SER A 14 -29.37 -2.56 -44.74
CA SER A 14 -30.06 -3.43 -45.70
C SER A 14 -31.42 -3.87 -45.18
N LYS A 15 -31.50 -4.31 -43.92
CA LYS A 15 -32.76 -4.79 -43.34
C LYS A 15 -33.78 -3.66 -43.14
N ARG A 16 -33.32 -2.47 -42.77
CA ARG A 16 -34.17 -1.28 -42.63
C ARG A 16 -34.66 -0.76 -43.98
N LEU A 17 -33.79 -0.73 -44.99
CA LEU A 17 -34.15 -0.37 -46.37
C LEU A 17 -35.17 -1.34 -46.96
N GLN A 18 -35.06 -2.65 -46.67
CA GLN A 18 -36.05 -3.64 -47.13
C GLN A 18 -37.42 -3.46 -46.45
N ILE A 19 -37.46 -3.09 -45.18
CA ILE A 19 -38.72 -2.80 -44.48
C ILE A 19 -39.36 -1.54 -45.05
N VAL A 20 -38.58 -0.48 -45.24
CA VAL A 20 -39.09 0.78 -45.81
C VAL A 20 -39.54 0.58 -47.26
N ALA A 21 -38.78 -0.14 -48.08
CA ALA A 21 -39.15 -0.44 -49.46
C ALA A 21 -40.46 -1.24 -49.54
N LYS A 22 -40.62 -2.26 -48.68
CA LYS A 22 -41.84 -3.08 -48.64
C LYS A 22 -43.08 -2.28 -48.21
N VAL A 23 -42.92 -1.38 -47.23
CA VAL A 23 -44.00 -0.48 -46.79
C VAL A 23 -44.35 0.56 -47.86
N LEU A 24 -43.37 1.05 -48.63
CA LEU A 24 -43.62 1.96 -49.74
C LEU A 24 -44.35 1.27 -50.91
N GLU A 25 -44.00 0.01 -51.18
CA GLU A 25 -44.54 -0.77 -52.30
C GLU A 25 -45.99 -1.20 -52.06
N ASP A 26 -46.38 -1.51 -50.82
CA ASP A 26 -47.77 -1.83 -50.44
C ASP A 26 -48.69 -0.58 -50.42
N HIS A 27 -48.13 0.64 -50.47
CA HIS A 27 -48.88 1.89 -50.30
C HIS A 27 -48.78 2.86 -51.48
N LEU A 28 -48.06 2.53 -52.57
CA LEU A 28 -48.09 3.33 -53.80
C LEU A 28 -49.22 2.89 -54.75
N PRO A 29 -49.94 3.81 -55.40
CA PRO A 29 -51.00 3.46 -56.34
C PRO A 29 -50.41 2.85 -57.62
N ALA A 30 -50.87 1.64 -57.98
CA ALA A 30 -50.45 0.92 -59.18
C ALA A 30 -51.04 1.49 -60.48
N LYS A 31 -50.90 2.79 -60.77
CA LYS A 31 -51.03 3.39 -62.12
C LYS A 31 -50.68 4.89 -62.08
N PRO A 32 -50.04 5.48 -63.11
CA PRO A 32 -49.81 6.92 -63.14
C PRO A 32 -51.15 7.66 -63.28
N VAL A 33 -51.58 8.34 -62.22
CA VAL A 33 -52.74 9.22 -62.26
C VAL A 33 -52.31 10.54 -62.87
N GLN A 34 -52.56 10.70 -64.16
CA GLN A 34 -52.57 12.00 -64.81
C GLN A 34 -53.81 12.76 -64.34
N ALA A 35 -53.57 13.95 -63.76
CA ALA A 35 -54.52 15.06 -63.60
C ALA A 35 -55.79 14.83 -62.76
N GLN A 36 -55.74 15.25 -61.48
CA GLN A 36 -56.51 16.36 -60.90
C GLN A 36 -56.13 16.42 -59.40
N ILE A 37 -55.57 17.53 -58.94
CA ILE A 37 -55.17 17.68 -57.54
C ILE A 37 -56.44 17.88 -56.72
N ASP A 38 -56.97 16.79 -56.19
CA ASP A 38 -58.05 16.79 -55.21
C ASP A 38 -57.44 16.99 -53.82
N MET A 39 -57.73 18.13 -53.17
CA MET A 39 -57.19 18.47 -51.83
C MET A 39 -57.47 17.37 -50.81
N THR A 40 -58.61 16.69 -50.95
CA THR A 40 -59.04 15.58 -50.10
C THR A 40 -58.10 14.38 -50.18
N ALA A 41 -57.53 14.11 -51.35
CA ALA A 41 -56.58 13.02 -51.54
C ALA A 41 -55.18 13.37 -51.01
N ILE A 42 -54.80 14.66 -51.05
CA ILE A 42 -53.54 15.13 -50.45
C ILE A 42 -53.60 15.08 -48.93
N ASP A 43 -54.71 15.48 -48.32
CA ASP A 43 -54.88 15.39 -46.86
C ASP A 43 -54.87 13.94 -46.38
N ALA A 44 -55.52 13.04 -47.11
CA ALA A 44 -55.51 11.61 -46.79
C ALA A 44 -54.12 10.96 -46.93
N VAL A 45 -53.30 11.41 -47.88
CA VAL A 45 -51.91 10.94 -48.04
C VAL A 45 -51.01 11.56 -46.96
N THR A 46 -51.25 12.82 -46.60
CA THR A 46 -50.50 13.53 -45.55
C THR A 46 -50.73 12.91 -44.17
N GLU A 47 -51.98 12.61 -43.82
CA GLU A 47 -52.34 11.95 -42.55
C GLU A 47 -51.72 10.54 -42.45
N ARG A 48 -51.69 9.80 -43.56
CA ARG A 48 -51.04 8.48 -43.62
C ARG A 48 -49.52 8.59 -43.48
N LEU A 49 -48.91 9.60 -44.09
CA LEU A 49 -47.48 9.88 -43.93
C LEU A 49 -47.16 10.27 -42.48
N GLU A 50 -48.02 11.08 -41.85
CA GLU A 50 -47.83 11.53 -40.47
C GLU A 50 -47.93 10.36 -39.49
N ASN A 51 -48.86 9.43 -39.70
CA ASN A 51 -48.95 8.17 -38.95
C ASN A 51 -47.70 7.29 -39.12
N VAL A 52 -47.19 7.13 -40.35
CA VAL A 52 -45.96 6.35 -40.61
C VAL A 52 -44.74 7.04 -39.98
N ILE A 53 -44.69 8.37 -40.02
CA ILE A 53 -43.65 9.15 -39.37
C ILE A 53 -43.75 9.00 -37.85
N GLU A 54 -44.93 9.03 -37.23
CA GLU A 54 -45.10 8.77 -35.80
C GLU A 54 -44.68 7.36 -35.41
N GLU A 55 -45.02 6.35 -36.21
CA GLU A 55 -44.67 4.96 -35.96
C GLU A 55 -43.14 4.73 -36.03
N VAL A 56 -42.47 5.40 -36.96
CA VAL A 56 -41.00 5.39 -37.09
C VAL A 56 -40.31 6.30 -36.07
N LYS A 57 -40.96 7.40 -35.66
CA LYS A 57 -40.43 8.41 -34.73
C LYS A 57 -40.53 8.00 -33.28
N LYS A 58 -41.29 6.95 -32.91
CA LYS A 58 -41.21 6.32 -31.58
C LYS A 58 -39.73 6.02 -31.30
N PRO A 59 -39.06 6.81 -30.44
CA PRO A 59 -37.68 6.53 -30.14
C PRO A 59 -37.76 5.25 -29.31
N ASN A 60 -37.30 4.15 -29.88
CA ASN A 60 -36.89 3.02 -29.07
C ASN A 60 -35.70 3.56 -28.26
N ILE A 61 -35.99 4.20 -27.14
CA ILE A 61 -35.02 4.64 -26.15
C ILE A 61 -34.47 3.33 -25.62
N VAL A 62 -33.46 2.83 -26.32
CA VAL A 62 -32.66 1.72 -25.84
C VAL A 62 -31.92 2.32 -24.66
N GLU A 63 -32.50 2.17 -23.47
CA GLU A 63 -31.80 2.42 -22.23
C GLU A 63 -30.58 1.50 -22.25
N HIS A 64 -29.45 2.03 -22.68
CA HIS A 64 -28.16 1.42 -22.46
C HIS A 64 -27.88 1.56 -20.97
N HIS A 65 -28.55 0.71 -20.18
CA HIS A 65 -28.13 0.40 -18.82
C HIS A 65 -26.73 -0.20 -18.94
N HIS A 66 -25.69 0.65 -18.96
CA HIS A 66 -24.36 0.28 -18.53
C HIS A 66 -24.40 0.06 -17.03
N ARG A 67 -25.15 -0.98 -16.64
CA ARG A 67 -24.94 -1.62 -15.36
C ARG A 67 -23.58 -2.29 -15.52
N TYR A 68 -22.53 -1.57 -15.16
CA TYR A 68 -21.25 -2.16 -14.78
C TYR A 68 -21.54 -3.01 -13.55
N THR A 69 -22.20 -4.15 -13.76
CA THR A 69 -22.07 -5.29 -12.89
C THR A 69 -20.61 -5.67 -13.06
N ILE A 70 -19.77 -5.13 -12.19
CA ILE A 70 -18.47 -5.71 -11.93
C ILE A 70 -18.83 -7.11 -11.44
N SER A 71 -18.90 -8.05 -12.36
CA SER A 71 -19.05 -9.44 -12.01
C SER A 71 -17.81 -9.73 -11.21
N ILE A 72 -17.99 -10.01 -9.91
CA ILE A 72 -16.93 -10.45 -8.98
C ILE A 72 -16.55 -11.90 -9.35
N ALA A 73 -16.50 -12.19 -10.66
CA ALA A 73 -16.51 -13.51 -11.26
C ALA A 73 -15.22 -13.78 -12.07
N SER A 74 -14.18 -12.96 -11.95
CA SER A 74 -12.80 -13.41 -12.20
C SER A 74 -12.18 -13.90 -10.89
N ASN A 75 -12.84 -14.92 -10.33
CA ASN A 75 -12.77 -15.41 -8.95
C ASN A 75 -11.34 -15.73 -8.44
N TRP A 76 -10.36 -15.98 -9.30
CA TRP A 76 -8.99 -16.29 -8.86
C TRP A 76 -8.17 -15.07 -8.45
N PHE A 77 -8.27 -13.96 -9.20
CA PHE A 77 -7.46 -12.77 -8.92
C PHE A 77 -7.95 -12.05 -7.67
N PHE A 78 -9.26 -11.91 -7.50
CA PHE A 78 -9.83 -11.29 -6.30
C PHE A 78 -9.46 -12.08 -5.02
N LEU A 79 -9.59 -13.41 -5.05
CA LEU A 79 -9.19 -14.25 -3.92
C LEU A 79 -7.68 -14.18 -3.65
N SER A 80 -6.85 -14.14 -4.69
CA SER A 80 -5.40 -13.95 -4.56
C SER A 80 -5.05 -12.61 -3.92
N TRP A 81 -5.70 -11.53 -4.34
CA TRP A 81 -5.53 -10.21 -3.74
C TRP A 81 -5.97 -10.17 -2.28
N VAL A 82 -7.11 -10.78 -1.95
CA VAL A 82 -7.59 -10.89 -0.56
C VAL A 82 -6.60 -11.71 0.30
N ALA A 83 -6.10 -12.83 -0.21
CA ALA A 83 -5.10 -13.64 0.48
C ALA A 83 -3.78 -12.88 0.70
N LEU A 84 -3.32 -12.12 -0.30
CA LEU A 84 -2.14 -11.28 -0.18
C LEU A 84 -2.30 -10.21 0.92
N VAL A 85 -3.46 -9.55 0.97
CA VAL A 85 -3.77 -8.56 2.02
C VAL A 85 -3.77 -9.23 3.40
N ILE A 86 -4.37 -10.41 3.55
CA ILE A 86 -4.37 -11.14 4.82
C ILE A 86 -2.95 -11.52 5.25
N ILE A 87 -2.11 -11.96 4.32
CA ILE A 87 -0.70 -12.28 4.59
C ILE A 87 0.06 -11.03 5.05
N ILE A 88 -0.11 -9.90 4.36
CA ILE A 88 0.53 -8.63 4.74
C ILE A 88 0.08 -8.18 6.13
N LEU A 89 -1.21 -8.27 6.43
CA LEU A 89 -1.75 -7.95 7.75
C LEU A 89 -1.22 -8.91 8.83
N GLY A 90 -1.12 -10.20 8.54
CA GLY A 90 -0.54 -11.20 9.42
C GLY A 90 0.93 -10.94 9.71
N LEU A 91 1.73 -10.62 8.69
CA LEU A 91 3.13 -10.23 8.84
C LEU A 91 3.27 -8.93 9.64
N PHE A 92 2.42 -7.93 9.37
CA PHE A 92 2.41 -6.68 10.11
C PHE A 92 2.11 -6.92 11.60
N TRP A 93 1.11 -7.75 11.90
CA TRP A 93 0.76 -8.12 13.27
C TRP A 93 1.87 -8.91 13.95
N ALA A 94 2.50 -9.87 13.26
CA ALA A 94 3.63 -10.63 13.77
C ALA A 94 4.82 -9.72 14.09
N ILE A 95 5.16 -8.78 13.20
CA ILE A 95 6.23 -7.79 13.43
C ILE A 95 5.85 -6.85 14.59
N ALA A 96 4.61 -6.40 14.68
CA ALA A 96 4.15 -5.53 15.76
C ALA A 96 4.27 -6.23 17.13
N ASN A 97 3.83 -7.49 17.21
CA ASN A 97 3.93 -8.30 18.41
C ASN A 97 5.41 -8.58 18.77
N GLN A 98 6.24 -8.94 17.79
CA GLN A 98 7.67 -9.11 18.00
C GLN A 98 8.35 -7.81 18.47
N ARG A 99 7.98 -6.66 17.90
CA ARG A 99 8.52 -5.36 18.32
C ARG A 99 8.16 -5.02 19.77
N GLN A 100 6.96 -5.35 20.22
CA GLN A 100 6.59 -5.20 21.62
C GLN A 100 7.47 -6.06 22.51
N THR A 101 7.65 -7.35 22.19
CA THR A 101 8.51 -8.25 22.96
C THR A 101 9.97 -7.78 22.97
N ILE A 102 10.50 -7.34 21.83
CA ILE A 102 11.87 -6.81 21.73
C ILE A 102 12.03 -5.50 22.53
N SER A 103 11.03 -4.63 22.56
CA SER A 103 11.07 -3.41 23.41
C SER A 103 11.16 -3.78 24.88
N GLN A 104 10.36 -4.74 25.33
CA GLN A 104 10.37 -5.24 26.71
C GLN A 104 11.75 -5.80 27.10
N TYR A 105 12.40 -6.60 26.23
CA TYR A 105 13.75 -7.09 26.51
C TYR A 105 14.80 -5.97 26.59
N LYS A 106 14.73 -4.98 25.70
CA LYS A 106 15.64 -3.82 25.71
C LYS A 106 15.45 -2.95 26.95
N GLU A 107 14.22 -2.80 27.42
CA GLU A 107 13.90 -2.06 28.64
C GLU A 107 14.39 -2.82 29.88
N ASN A 108 14.21 -4.15 29.92
CA ASN A 108 14.68 -4.97 31.03
C ASN A 108 16.22 -4.99 31.13
N ASP A 109 16.91 -5.12 29.99
CA ASP A 109 18.36 -4.99 29.93
C ASP A 109 18.85 -3.61 30.44
N LEU A 110 18.14 -2.54 30.05
CA LEU A 110 18.47 -1.20 30.54
C LEU A 110 18.24 -1.05 32.04
N LYS A 111 17.17 -1.62 32.59
CA LYS A 111 16.93 -1.67 34.05
C LYS A 111 18.08 -2.37 34.76
N TYR A 112 18.51 -3.53 34.26
CA TYR A 112 19.62 -4.30 34.83
C TYR A 112 20.93 -3.51 34.82
N ARG A 113 21.31 -2.93 33.67
CA ARG A 113 22.54 -2.13 33.55
C ARG A 113 22.52 -0.90 34.45
N TYR A 114 21.36 -0.25 34.58
CA TYR A 114 21.22 0.88 35.50
C TYR A 114 21.41 0.47 36.97
N VAL A 115 20.81 -0.64 37.39
CA VAL A 115 21.00 -1.18 38.76
C VAL A 115 22.48 -1.54 38.99
N LYS A 116 23.14 -2.14 37.99
CA LYS A 116 24.57 -2.43 38.04
C LYS A 116 25.43 -1.16 38.15
N MET A 117 25.07 -0.09 37.45
CA MET A 117 25.73 1.22 37.56
C MET A 117 25.58 1.82 38.97
N GLN A 118 24.39 1.75 39.56
CA GLN A 118 24.13 2.31 40.89
C GLN A 118 24.92 1.60 42.00
N GLY A 119 25.32 0.34 41.80
CA GLY A 119 26.16 -0.42 42.74
C GLY A 119 25.48 -0.81 44.06
N GLN A 120 24.32 -0.22 44.38
CA GLN A 120 23.52 -0.50 45.56
C GLN A 120 22.03 -0.57 45.20
N THR A 121 21.37 -1.66 45.59
CA THR A 121 19.93 -1.85 45.39
C THR A 121 19.18 -1.37 46.63
N ASN A 122 19.07 -0.05 46.79
CA ASN A 122 18.21 0.54 47.83
C ASN A 122 16.75 0.55 47.33
N GLU A 123 15.78 0.28 48.21
CA GLU A 123 14.36 0.29 47.91
C GLU A 123 13.90 1.63 47.30
N GLU A 124 14.43 2.75 47.81
CA GLU A 124 14.11 4.07 47.28
C GLU A 124 14.60 4.25 45.83
N ASN A 125 15.81 3.77 45.53
CA ASN A 125 16.39 3.85 44.19
C ASN A 125 15.64 2.96 43.20
N LEU A 126 15.21 1.77 43.65
CA LEU A 126 14.39 0.86 42.84
C LEU A 126 13.02 1.47 42.56
N TYR A 127 12.38 2.07 43.57
CA TYR A 127 11.10 2.75 43.41
C TYR A 127 11.19 3.96 42.47
N ARG A 128 12.26 4.76 42.57
CA ARG A 128 12.52 5.88 41.64
C ARG A 128 12.74 5.38 40.21
N LEU A 129 13.46 4.27 40.04
CA LEU A 129 13.67 3.64 38.74
C LEU A 129 12.36 3.15 38.13
N GLU A 130 11.51 2.47 38.90
CA GLU A 130 10.18 2.04 38.46
C GLU A 130 9.35 3.24 37.95
N ARG A 131 9.37 4.35 38.70
CA ARG A 131 8.68 5.59 38.32
C ARG A 131 9.24 6.19 37.03
N GLN A 132 10.55 6.14 36.82
CA GLN A 132 11.18 6.62 35.60
C GLN A 132 10.81 5.76 34.39
N PHE A 133 10.75 4.44 34.55
CA PHE A 133 10.34 3.54 33.46
C PHE A 133 8.86 3.62 33.11
N LYS A 134 8.03 4.23 33.96
CA LYS A 134 6.63 4.54 33.62
C LYS A 134 6.49 5.56 32.49
N TYR A 135 7.49 6.41 32.27
CA TYR A 135 7.45 7.48 31.28
C TYR A 135 8.57 7.34 30.23
N ASN A 136 8.20 7.29 28.95
CA ASN A 136 9.14 7.09 27.84
C ASN A 136 10.28 8.12 27.77
N ASP A 137 10.05 9.36 28.19
CA ASP A 137 11.10 10.39 28.17
C ASP A 137 12.16 10.17 29.25
N SER A 138 11.76 9.62 30.39
CA SER A 138 12.69 9.25 31.46
C SER A 138 13.57 8.05 31.07
N ILE A 139 13.04 7.10 30.29
CA ILE A 139 13.82 5.97 29.74
C ILE A 139 14.99 6.47 28.88
N LYS A 140 14.78 7.51 28.06
CA LYS A 140 15.85 8.11 27.24
C LYS A 140 16.95 8.72 28.10
N ILE A 141 16.58 9.38 29.20
CA ILE A 141 17.52 9.98 30.15
C ILE A 141 18.34 8.88 30.84
N VAL A 142 17.67 7.83 31.35
CA VAL A 142 18.31 6.67 31.97
C VAL A 142 19.30 6.01 31.00
N ARG A 143 18.91 5.82 29.73
CA ARG A 143 19.80 5.26 28.70
C ARG A 143 21.09 6.06 28.54
N LYS A 144 21.00 7.39 28.44
CA LYS A 144 22.18 8.25 28.32
C LYS A 144 23.07 8.20 29.56
N GLN A 145 22.49 8.09 30.75
CA GLN A 145 23.26 7.97 32.00
C GLN A 145 24.06 6.66 32.02
N VAL A 146 23.42 5.54 31.71
CA VAL A 146 24.07 4.22 31.64
C VAL A 146 25.18 4.23 30.59
N GLU A 147 24.89 4.72 29.38
CA GLU A 147 25.87 4.75 28.28
C GLU A 147 27.11 5.56 28.64
N LYS A 148 26.93 6.75 29.25
CA LYS A 148 28.06 7.58 29.71
C LYS A 148 28.88 6.88 30.80
N TYR A 149 28.23 6.19 31.74
CA TYR A 149 28.94 5.43 32.77
C TYR A 149 29.75 4.28 32.16
N GLU A 150 29.16 3.50 31.25
CA GLU A 150 29.84 2.39 30.58
C GLU A 150 31.06 2.87 29.78
N GLU A 151 30.95 4.02 29.11
CA GLU A 151 32.07 4.65 28.40
C GLU A 151 33.19 5.07 29.36
N LEU A 152 32.87 5.72 30.47
CA LEU A 152 33.85 6.12 31.48
C LEU A 152 34.54 4.91 32.14
N VAL A 153 33.80 3.84 32.40
CA VAL A 153 34.36 2.59 32.94
C VAL A 153 35.32 1.96 31.94
N LYS A 154 34.95 1.94 30.65
CA LYS A 154 35.79 1.42 29.58
C LYS A 154 37.07 2.23 29.42
N GLU A 155 36.98 3.56 29.42
CA GLU A 155 38.14 4.44 29.31
C GLU A 155 39.10 4.26 30.50
N GLN A 156 38.57 4.12 31.71
CA GLN A 156 39.39 3.83 32.89
C GLN A 156 40.07 2.46 32.80
N ALA A 157 39.34 1.42 32.36
CA ALA A 157 39.92 0.09 32.17
C ALA A 157 41.07 0.11 31.15
N GLU A 158 40.91 0.84 30.05
CA GLU A 158 41.94 0.98 29.02
C GLU A 158 43.18 1.74 29.55
N LYS A 159 42.97 2.81 30.34
CA LYS A 159 44.08 3.54 30.98
C LYS A 159 44.85 2.65 31.96
N ILE A 160 44.15 1.83 32.75
CA ILE A 160 44.77 0.88 33.67
C ILE A 160 45.55 -0.18 32.90
N GLU A 161 45.01 -0.70 31.81
CA GLU A 161 45.70 -1.68 30.97
C GLU A 161 46.97 -1.11 30.35
N ARG A 162 46.92 0.11 29.80
CA ARG A 162 48.11 0.81 29.29
C ARG A 162 49.16 1.03 30.38
N ALA A 163 48.75 1.50 31.56
CA ALA A 163 49.66 1.68 32.68
C ALA A 163 50.30 0.35 33.14
N LYS A 164 49.56 -0.76 33.07
CA LYS A 164 50.09 -2.09 33.37
C LYS A 164 51.13 -2.53 32.34
N GLN A 165 50.87 -2.34 31.05
CA GLN A 165 51.81 -2.68 29.98
C GLN A 165 53.11 -1.86 30.08
N GLU A 166 53.01 -0.55 30.36
CA GLU A 166 54.18 0.31 30.55
C GLU A 166 55.01 -0.12 31.77
N ASN A 167 54.35 -0.42 32.90
CA ASN A 167 55.03 -0.94 34.08
C ASN A 167 55.73 -2.28 33.84
N GLU A 168 55.12 -3.18 33.05
CA GLU A 168 55.77 -4.44 32.66
C GLU A 168 56.99 -4.20 31.77
N ALA A 169 56.94 -3.23 30.84
CA ALA A 169 58.08 -2.85 30.02
C ALA A 169 59.22 -2.23 30.86
N ILE A 170 58.90 -1.34 31.80
CA ILE A 170 59.89 -0.74 32.73
C ILE A 170 60.56 -1.83 33.57
N LYS A 171 59.80 -2.78 34.10
CA LYS A 171 60.36 -3.91 34.87
C LYS A 171 61.34 -4.74 34.04
N ARG A 172 61.01 -5.05 32.79
CA ARG A 172 61.92 -5.79 31.89
C ARG A 172 63.21 -5.02 31.64
N LEU A 173 63.12 -3.72 31.33
CA LEU A 173 64.29 -2.86 31.14
C LEU A 173 65.15 -2.76 32.42
N GLN A 174 64.53 -2.68 33.59
CA GLN A 174 65.25 -2.68 34.86
C GLN A 174 66.01 -3.99 35.10
N GLU A 175 65.42 -5.14 34.78
CA GLU A 175 66.10 -6.43 34.89
C GLU A 175 67.25 -6.56 33.87
N GLU A 176 67.09 -6.09 32.64
CA GLU A 176 68.18 -6.03 31.64
C GLU A 176 69.35 -5.16 32.11
N VAL A 177 69.08 -3.97 32.67
CA VAL A 177 70.14 -3.11 33.21
C VAL A 177 70.86 -3.76 34.39
N LYS A 178 70.15 -4.46 35.28
CA LYS A 178 70.76 -5.18 36.41
C LYS A 178 71.67 -6.33 35.94
N THR A 179 71.23 -7.11 34.95
CA THR A 179 72.04 -8.22 34.42
C THR A 179 73.32 -7.71 33.76
N ILE A 180 73.24 -6.64 32.96
CA ILE A 180 74.41 -5.99 32.35
C ILE A 180 75.37 -5.46 33.41
N LYS A 181 74.87 -4.81 34.47
CA LYS A 181 75.71 -4.26 35.54
C LYS A 181 76.43 -5.33 36.36
N THR A 182 75.89 -6.54 36.43
CA THR A 182 76.46 -7.66 37.20
C THR A 182 77.50 -8.45 36.37
N GLN A 183 77.52 -8.29 35.05
CA GLN A 183 78.50 -8.93 34.14
C GLN A 183 79.77 -8.09 33.91
N LYS A 184 79.89 -6.92 34.52
CA LYS A 184 81.06 -6.02 34.45
C LYS A 184 81.82 -6.01 35.77
#